data_AF-A0A372Q8B5-F1
#
_entry.id   AF-A0A372Q8B5-F1
#
_cell.length_a   1.000
_cell.length_b   1.000
_cell.length_c   1.000
_cell.angle_alpha   90.00
_cell.angle_beta   90.00
_cell.angle_gamma   90.00
#
_symmetry.space_group_name_H-M   'P 1'
#
loop_
_entity.id
_entity.type
_entity.pdbx_description
1 polymer ?
#
loop_
_entity_poly.entity_id
_entity_poly.type
_entity_poly.pdbx_seq_one_letter_code
_entity_poly.pdbx_strand_id
1 'polypeptide(L)'
;MAGGPATRLADFAKECKEKKLRSFSSYKTKKELGEVLRKYGIDSIDIKKIPPFVPEPVKIDEADKHFQYCITDIKRKMGIIGSAKSSNEAVRCSYIEAILLSAMYIVKDITRKRISLEPQFEFVGEEATGRVDYAIKKIIDSLNEELICITEGKQNQEVLGIMQNIMQLESSYHTNKRKRKASEAFDDDFDYLYGIVTTGEIF
;
A
#
# COMPACT_ATOMS: atom_id res chain seq x y z
N MET A 1 -10.67 -21.45 -41.00
CA MET A 1 -9.21 -21.47 -40.73
C MET A 1 -8.98 -20.90 -39.34
N ALA A 2 -8.40 -21.67 -38.43
CA ALA A 2 -7.98 -21.15 -37.13
C ALA A 2 -6.82 -20.17 -37.36
N GLY A 3 -6.97 -18.92 -36.96
CA GLY A 3 -5.96 -17.87 -37.15
C GLY A 3 -4.60 -18.31 -36.61
N GLY A 4 -3.57 -18.12 -37.44
CA GLY A 4 -2.18 -18.41 -37.07
C GLY A 4 -1.70 -17.52 -35.91
N PRO A 5 -0.47 -17.74 -35.41
CA PRO A 5 0.07 -17.02 -34.25
C PRO A 5 -0.03 -15.49 -34.35
N ALA A 6 0.15 -14.93 -35.55
CA ALA A 6 0.06 -13.50 -35.81
C ALA A 6 -1.37 -12.93 -35.63
N THR A 7 -2.40 -13.67 -36.05
CA THR A 7 -3.80 -13.27 -35.86
C THR A 7 -4.17 -13.30 -34.38
N ARG A 8 -3.76 -14.36 -33.65
CA ARG A 8 -4.00 -14.45 -32.20
C ARG A 8 -3.32 -13.31 -31.44
N LEU A 9 -2.12 -12.91 -31.84
CA LEU A 9 -1.41 -11.78 -31.24
C LEU A 9 -2.10 -10.45 -31.53
N ALA A 10 -2.60 -10.26 -32.76
CA ALA A 10 -3.36 -9.06 -33.13
C ALA A 10 -4.69 -8.96 -32.37
N ASP A 11 -5.40 -10.08 -32.21
CA ASP A 11 -6.63 -10.16 -31.43
C ASP A 11 -6.37 -9.90 -29.95
N PHE A 12 -5.30 -10.48 -29.38
CA PHE A 12 -4.85 -10.20 -28.02
C PHE A 12 -4.50 -8.72 -27.81
N ALA A 13 -3.73 -8.12 -28.73
CA ALA A 13 -3.39 -6.70 -28.66
C ALA A 13 -4.63 -5.79 -28.75
N LYS A 14 -5.62 -6.19 -29.55
CA LYS A 14 -6.91 -5.49 -29.65
C LYS A 14 -7.70 -5.60 -28.35
N GLU A 15 -7.77 -6.78 -27.76
CA GLU A 15 -8.42 -7.03 -26.46
C GLU A 15 -7.74 -6.23 -25.33
N CYS A 16 -6.41 -6.20 -25.29
CA CYS A 16 -5.65 -5.37 -24.34
C CYS A 16 -5.91 -3.86 -24.52
N LYS A 17 -6.12 -3.40 -25.76
CA LYS A 17 -6.44 -2.00 -26.05
C LYS A 17 -7.86 -1.62 -25.60
N GLU A 18 -8.79 -2.58 -25.63
CA GLU A 18 -10.18 -2.42 -25.20
C GLU A 18 -10.33 -2.51 -23.66
N LYS A 19 -9.54 -3.37 -22.99
CA LYS A 19 -9.47 -3.48 -21.52
C LYS A 19 -8.45 -2.51 -20.91
N LYS A 20 -8.69 -1.20 -21.03
CA LYS A 20 -7.88 -0.22 -20.28
C LYS A 20 -8.17 -0.35 -18.78
N LEU A 21 -7.16 -0.77 -18.03
CA LEU A 21 -7.22 -0.80 -16.56
C LEU A 21 -7.55 0.58 -16.01
N ARG A 22 -8.39 0.59 -14.99
CA ARG A 22 -8.81 1.82 -14.32
C ARG A 22 -7.67 2.33 -13.43
N SER A 23 -7.46 3.65 -13.33
CA SER A 23 -6.48 4.17 -12.36
C SER A 23 -7.03 4.05 -10.93
N PHE A 24 -6.21 3.66 -9.94
CA PHE A 24 -6.62 3.71 -8.52
C PHE A 24 -7.14 5.08 -8.12
N SER A 25 -6.48 6.15 -8.60
CA SER A 25 -6.88 7.52 -8.32
C SER A 25 -8.29 7.84 -8.80
N SER A 26 -8.84 7.09 -9.76
CA SER A 26 -10.15 7.38 -10.34
C SER A 26 -11.32 6.86 -9.49
N TYR A 27 -11.09 6.02 -8.49
CA TYR A 27 -12.12 5.67 -7.50
C TYR A 27 -12.35 6.88 -6.59
N LYS A 28 -13.46 7.60 -6.78
CA LYS A 28 -13.71 8.91 -6.13
C LYS A 28 -15.15 9.11 -5.66
N THR A 29 -16.07 8.19 -5.97
CA THR A 29 -17.51 8.38 -5.71
C THR A 29 -18.06 7.46 -4.63
N LYS A 30 -19.15 7.86 -3.98
CA LYS A 30 -19.88 7.02 -3.01
C LYS A 30 -20.44 5.74 -3.65
N LYS A 31 -20.82 5.80 -4.94
CA LYS A 31 -21.32 4.65 -5.68
C LYS A 31 -20.22 3.59 -5.80
N GLU A 32 -19.02 4.01 -6.18
CA GLU A 32 -17.85 3.14 -6.28
C GLU A 32 -17.46 2.56 -4.93
N LEU A 33 -17.53 3.36 -3.86
CA LEU A 33 -17.30 2.84 -2.51
C LEU A 33 -18.24 1.68 -2.18
N GLY A 34 -19.53 1.81 -2.49
CA GLY A 34 -20.49 0.72 -2.32
C GLY A 34 -20.19 -0.49 -3.22
N GLU A 35 -19.70 -0.27 -4.44
CA GLU A 35 -19.28 -1.36 -5.35
C GLU A 35 -18.08 -2.13 -4.76
N VAL A 36 -17.07 -1.41 -4.26
CA VAL A 36 -15.89 -2.01 -3.62
C VAL A 36 -16.29 -2.78 -2.36
N LEU A 37 -17.06 -2.17 -1.45
CA LEU A 37 -17.45 -2.81 -0.20
C LEU A 37 -18.34 -4.05 -0.41
N ARG A 38 -19.21 -4.05 -1.43
CA ARG A 38 -20.03 -5.22 -1.77
C ARG A 38 -19.20 -6.44 -2.16
N LYS A 39 -18.00 -6.28 -2.75
CA LYS A 39 -17.10 -7.40 -3.04
C LYS A 39 -16.70 -8.17 -1.78
N TYR A 40 -16.67 -7.49 -0.65
CA TYR A 40 -16.32 -8.04 0.66
C TYR A 40 -17.55 -8.34 1.52
N GLY A 41 -18.74 -8.46 0.90
CA GLY A 41 -19.98 -8.80 1.59
C GLY A 41 -20.60 -7.66 2.40
N ILE A 42 -20.13 -6.42 2.23
CA ILE A 42 -20.65 -5.25 2.93
C ILE A 42 -21.57 -4.48 1.99
N ASP A 43 -22.90 -4.66 2.12
CA ASP A 43 -23.88 -3.89 1.37
C ASP A 43 -24.15 -2.53 2.03
N SER A 44 -23.13 -1.66 2.00
CA SER A 44 -23.18 -0.31 2.56
C SER A 44 -22.14 0.59 1.91
N ILE A 45 -22.28 1.90 2.12
CA ILE A 45 -21.24 2.90 1.82
C ILE A 45 -20.58 3.43 3.10
N ASP A 46 -20.94 2.88 4.25
CA ASP A 46 -20.38 3.27 5.55
C ASP A 46 -19.14 2.43 5.87
N ILE A 47 -17.97 3.06 5.85
CA ILE A 47 -16.69 2.40 6.16
C ILE A 47 -16.64 1.85 7.60
N LYS A 48 -17.50 2.34 8.51
CA LYS A 48 -17.60 1.80 9.87
C LYS A 48 -18.15 0.37 9.91
N LYS A 49 -18.67 -0.12 8.78
CA LYS A 49 -19.07 -1.53 8.60
C LYS A 49 -17.89 -2.45 8.31
N ILE A 50 -16.72 -1.91 7.97
CA ILE A 50 -15.48 -2.68 7.92
C ILE A 50 -15.12 -3.09 9.35
N PRO A 51 -14.88 -4.39 9.62
CA PRO A 51 -14.49 -4.83 10.96
C PRO A 51 -13.23 -4.10 11.45
N PRO A 52 -13.22 -3.57 12.68
CA PRO A 52 -12.03 -2.93 13.22
C PRO A 52 -10.91 -3.96 13.40
N PHE A 53 -9.72 -3.62 12.93
CA PHE A 53 -8.49 -4.33 13.24
C PHE A 53 -7.75 -3.61 14.36
N VAL A 54 -7.41 -4.32 15.43
CA VAL A 54 -6.63 -3.78 16.55
C VAL A 54 -5.29 -4.51 16.57
N PRO A 55 -4.20 -3.89 16.10
CA PRO A 55 -2.88 -4.49 16.19
C PRO A 55 -2.41 -4.56 17.64
N GLU A 56 -1.64 -5.60 17.97
CA GLU A 56 -0.93 -5.65 19.25
C GLU A 56 0.18 -4.59 19.27
N PRO A 57 0.16 -3.63 20.22
CA PRO A 57 1.16 -2.58 20.25
C PRO A 57 2.49 -3.14 20.80
N VAL A 58 3.58 -2.80 20.13
CA VAL A 58 4.94 -3.07 20.62
C VAL A 58 5.44 -1.83 21.35
N LYS A 59 5.86 -1.99 22.61
CA LYS A 59 6.44 -0.89 23.39
C LYS A 59 7.81 -0.54 22.83
N ILE A 60 7.99 0.73 22.47
CA ILE A 60 9.28 1.30 22.05
C ILE A 60 9.85 2.07 23.23
N ASP A 61 11.15 1.90 23.48
CA ASP A 61 11.87 2.69 24.50
C ASP A 61 11.93 4.15 24.06
N GLU A 62 11.61 5.09 24.96
CA GLU A 62 11.76 6.51 24.67
C GLU A 62 13.22 6.87 24.39
N ALA A 63 14.19 6.16 24.96
CA ALA A 63 15.60 6.34 24.67
C ALA A 63 16.06 5.65 23.36
N ASP A 64 15.16 4.99 22.61
CA ASP A 64 15.51 4.35 21.34
C ASP A 64 16.06 5.39 20.35
N LYS A 65 17.24 5.09 19.80
CA LYS A 65 17.97 6.02 18.92
C LYS A 65 17.21 6.37 17.65
N HIS A 66 16.44 5.43 17.08
CA HIS A 66 15.68 5.63 15.86
C HIS A 66 14.40 6.42 16.14
N PHE A 67 13.76 6.17 17.29
CA PHE A 67 12.65 6.98 17.76
C PHE A 67 13.09 8.43 18.02
N GLN A 68 14.18 8.65 18.76
CA GLN A 68 14.72 10.00 19.01
C GLN A 68 15.15 10.73 17.73
N TYR A 69 15.70 9.99 16.76
CA TYR A 69 16.00 10.53 15.44
C TYR A 69 14.72 10.99 14.72
N CYS A 70 13.67 10.18 14.71
CA CYS A 70 12.36 10.51 14.13
C CYS A 70 11.82 11.83 14.68
N ILE A 71 11.80 11.97 16.01
CA ILE A 71 11.32 13.18 16.69
C ILE A 71 12.16 14.40 16.29
N THR A 72 13.49 14.23 16.22
CA THR A 72 14.40 15.30 15.81
C THR A 72 14.16 15.73 14.36
N ASP A 73 13.97 14.78 13.44
CA ASP A 73 13.72 15.06 12.03
C ASP A 73 12.37 15.75 11.82
N ILE A 74 11.32 15.28 12.49
CA ILE A 74 9.99 15.92 12.49
C ILE A 74 10.09 17.37 12.98
N LYS A 75 10.77 17.62 14.12
CA LYS A 75 10.97 18.98 14.66
C LYS A 75 11.70 19.89 13.67
N ARG A 76 12.73 19.39 12.98
CA ARG A 76 13.47 20.15 11.97
C ARG A 76 12.60 20.49 10.76
N LYS A 77 11.84 19.52 10.24
CA LYS A 77 10.88 19.74 9.15
C LYS A 77 9.83 20.77 9.56
N MET A 78 9.30 20.69 10.79
CA MET A 78 8.35 21.69 11.29
C MET A 78 8.93 23.10 11.35
N GLY A 79 10.21 23.24 11.72
CA GLY A 79 10.89 24.53 11.79
C GLY A 79 11.14 25.21 10.44
N ILE A 80 11.23 24.45 9.34
CA ILE A 80 11.58 24.97 8.01
C ILE A 80 10.43 24.86 7.01
N ILE A 81 9.81 23.68 6.91
CA ILE A 81 8.74 23.36 5.96
C ILE A 81 7.38 23.80 6.52
N GLY A 82 7.22 23.79 7.85
CA GLY A 82 5.95 24.11 8.51
C GLY A 82 5.00 22.92 8.62
N SER A 83 3.77 23.15 9.08
CA SER A 83 2.82 22.09 9.45
C SER A 83 2.36 21.22 8.27
N ALA A 84 2.13 19.93 8.55
CA ALA A 84 1.53 18.99 7.60
C ALA A 84 0.01 19.21 7.35
N LYS A 85 -0.68 19.92 8.25
CA LYS A 85 -2.15 20.05 8.28
C LYS A 85 -2.77 20.74 7.06
N SER A 86 -2.12 21.77 6.55
CA SER A 86 -2.61 22.56 5.41
C SER A 86 -1.65 22.52 4.22
N SER A 87 -0.73 21.57 4.23
CA SER A 87 0.32 21.50 3.22
C SER A 87 -0.15 20.73 1.98
N ASN A 88 0.67 20.72 0.94
CA ASN A 88 0.42 19.88 -0.23
C ASN A 88 0.84 18.43 0.05
N GLU A 89 0.56 17.55 -0.92
CA GLU A 89 0.87 16.13 -0.84
C GLU A 89 2.36 15.86 -0.60
N ALA A 90 3.24 16.53 -1.34
CA ALA A 90 4.69 16.35 -1.21
C ALA A 90 5.20 16.66 0.21
N VAL A 91 4.71 17.73 0.83
CA VAL A 91 5.08 18.08 2.21
C VAL A 91 4.59 17.01 3.17
N ARG A 92 3.34 16.55 3.07
CA ARG A 92 2.83 15.46 3.92
C ARG A 92 3.65 14.18 3.76
N CYS A 93 3.92 13.78 2.52
CA CYS A 93 4.75 12.63 2.21
C CYS A 93 6.13 12.76 2.88
N SER A 94 6.73 13.95 2.91
CA SER A 94 8.01 14.16 3.59
C SER A 94 7.98 13.88 5.11
N TYR A 95 6.83 14.05 5.76
CA TYR A 95 6.64 13.70 7.18
C TYR A 95 6.35 12.21 7.35
N ILE A 96 5.50 11.66 6.50
CA ILE A 96 5.17 10.23 6.48
C ILE A 96 6.45 9.40 6.27
N GLU A 97 7.29 9.81 5.32
CA GLU A 97 8.58 9.16 5.05
C GLU A 97 9.51 9.16 6.27
N ALA A 98 9.60 10.27 7.01
CA ALA A 98 10.42 10.34 8.22
C ALA A 98 9.97 9.35 9.30
N ILE A 99 8.65 9.18 9.45
CA ILE A 99 8.05 8.22 10.37
C ILE A 99 8.29 6.79 9.88
N LEU A 100 7.98 6.49 8.62
CA LEU A 100 8.14 5.16 8.03
C LEU A 100 9.60 4.68 8.09
N LEU A 101 10.55 5.53 7.70
CA LEU A 101 11.98 5.20 7.75
C LEU A 101 12.42 4.83 9.16
N SER A 102 12.04 5.64 10.15
CA SER A 102 12.40 5.40 11.56
C SER A 102 11.74 4.14 12.10
N ALA A 103 10.44 3.95 11.83
CA ALA A 103 9.69 2.75 12.19
C ALA A 103 10.33 1.50 11.58
N MET A 104 10.78 1.56 10.33
CA MET A 104 11.45 0.44 9.68
C MET A 104 12.78 0.06 10.31
N TYR A 105 13.58 1.04 10.74
CA TYR A 105 14.79 0.74 11.49
C TYR A 105 14.48 0.06 12.84
N ILE A 106 13.46 0.54 13.55
CA ILE A 106 12.98 -0.09 14.80
C ILE A 106 12.51 -1.52 14.55
N VAL A 107 11.67 -1.74 13.53
CA VAL A 107 11.19 -3.07 13.13
C VAL A 107 12.36 -3.99 12.76
N LYS A 108 13.36 -3.48 12.05
CA LYS A 108 14.57 -4.25 11.70
C LYS A 108 15.37 -4.64 12.95
N ASP A 109 15.49 -3.75 13.92
CA ASP A 109 16.19 -4.03 15.17
C ASP A 109 15.44 -5.02 16.06
N ILE A 110 14.11 -4.94 16.13
CA ILE A 110 13.26 -5.85 16.92
C ILE A 110 13.19 -7.24 16.27
N THR A 111 12.86 -7.30 14.99
CA THR A 111 12.54 -8.56 14.30
C THR A 111 13.74 -9.23 13.66
N ARG A 112 14.84 -8.49 13.47
CA ARG A 112 16.02 -8.91 12.68
C ARG A 112 15.70 -9.28 11.23
N LYS A 113 14.49 -8.98 10.74
CA LYS A 113 14.09 -9.19 9.35
C LYS A 113 14.64 -8.10 8.46
N ARG A 114 14.99 -8.46 7.22
CA ARG A 114 15.34 -7.49 6.18
C ARG A 114 14.06 -6.97 5.54
N ILE A 115 13.88 -5.66 5.56
CA ILE A 115 12.75 -4.98 4.95
C ILE A 115 13.23 -3.78 4.12
N SER A 116 12.47 -3.41 3.08
CA SER A 116 12.71 -2.24 2.23
C SER A 116 11.47 -1.35 2.13
N LEU A 117 11.71 -0.06 1.89
CA LEU A 117 10.71 0.96 1.62
C LEU A 117 10.86 1.33 0.15
N GLU A 118 9.78 1.27 -0.60
CA GLU A 118 9.73 1.62 -2.01
C GLU A 118 8.75 2.80 -2.18
N PRO A 119 9.26 4.05 -2.21
CA PRO A 119 8.44 5.20 -2.53
C PRO A 119 7.92 5.15 -3.97
N GLN A 120 6.69 5.64 -4.21
CA GLN A 120 6.11 5.80 -5.55
C GLN A 120 6.06 4.47 -6.36
N PHE A 121 5.85 3.35 -5.67
CA PHE A 121 5.83 2.03 -6.28
C PHE A 121 4.60 1.83 -7.17
N GLU A 122 4.80 1.27 -8.37
CA GLU A 122 3.72 1.08 -9.35
C GLU A 122 3.17 -0.35 -9.30
N PHE A 123 1.85 -0.47 -9.11
CA PHE A 123 1.13 -1.73 -9.16
C PHE A 123 0.28 -1.82 -10.40
N VAL A 124 0.30 -2.99 -11.04
CA VAL A 124 -0.59 -3.35 -12.14
C VAL A 124 -1.41 -4.55 -11.68
N GLY A 125 -2.68 -4.32 -11.35
CA GLY A 125 -3.63 -5.39 -11.04
C GLY A 125 -4.55 -5.72 -12.21
N GLU A 126 -5.48 -6.64 -11.98
CA GLU A 126 -6.43 -7.11 -13.01
C GLU A 126 -7.52 -6.08 -13.33
N GLU A 127 -7.93 -5.27 -12.35
CA GLU A 127 -8.98 -4.26 -12.53
C GLU A 127 -8.42 -2.83 -12.56
N ALA A 128 -7.37 -2.59 -11.78
CA ALA A 128 -6.83 -1.26 -11.58
C ALA A 128 -5.30 -1.24 -11.48
N THR A 129 -4.75 -0.10 -11.89
CA THR A 129 -3.32 0.17 -11.94
C THR A 129 -3.01 1.57 -11.40
N GLY A 130 -1.78 1.77 -10.96
CA GLY A 130 -1.29 3.07 -10.54
C GLY A 130 -0.19 2.98 -9.49
N ARG A 131 0.28 4.16 -9.11
CA ARG A 131 1.31 4.31 -8.08
C ARG A 131 0.68 4.39 -6.70
N VAL A 132 1.40 3.86 -5.72
CA VAL A 132 1.15 4.07 -4.29
C VAL A 132 2.22 4.99 -3.74
N ASP A 133 1.95 5.67 -2.63
CA ASP A 133 2.96 6.54 -2.02
C ASP A 133 4.15 5.75 -1.48
N TYR A 134 3.89 4.66 -0.76
CA TYR A 134 4.94 3.79 -0.24
C TYR A 134 4.50 2.33 -0.23
N ALA A 135 5.39 1.44 -0.66
CA ALA A 135 5.28 0.00 -0.47
C ALA A 135 6.38 -0.48 0.49
N ILE A 136 6.02 -1.30 1.47
CA ILE A 136 6.99 -1.95 2.36
C ILE A 136 7.08 -3.41 1.93
N LYS A 137 8.30 -3.88 1.73
CA LYS A 137 8.57 -5.27 1.37
C LYS A 137 9.49 -5.93 2.39
N LYS A 138 9.28 -7.22 2.60
CA LYS A 138 10.17 -8.12 3.31
C LYS A 138 11.09 -8.80 2.29
N ILE A 139 12.39 -8.69 2.50
CA ILE A 139 13.40 -9.35 1.69
C ILE A 139 13.63 -10.74 2.29
N ILE A 140 13.26 -11.78 1.55
CA ILE A 140 13.41 -13.17 1.97
C ILE A 140 14.82 -13.66 1.58
N ASP A 141 15.21 -13.48 0.33
CA ASP A 141 16.55 -13.76 -0.17
C ASP A 141 16.90 -12.85 -1.38
N SER A 142 18.03 -13.11 -2.06
CA SER A 142 18.52 -12.29 -3.18
C SER A 142 17.58 -12.20 -4.39
N LEU A 143 16.64 -13.13 -4.56
CA LEU A 143 15.74 -13.19 -5.72
C LEU A 143 14.29 -12.89 -5.36
N ASN A 144 14.03 -12.62 -4.08
CA ASN A 144 12.75 -12.90 -3.47
C ASN A 144 12.39 -11.81 -2.47
N GLU A 145 11.42 -10.98 -2.87
CA GLU A 145 10.74 -10.00 -2.01
C GLU A 145 9.25 -10.32 -1.84
N GLU A 146 8.68 -9.91 -0.71
CA GLU A 146 7.28 -10.07 -0.38
C GLU A 146 6.73 -8.72 0.07
N LEU A 147 5.74 -8.18 -0.63
CA LEU A 147 5.03 -6.98 -0.24
C LEU A 147 4.24 -7.22 1.05
N ILE A 148 4.49 -6.45 2.10
CA ILE A 148 3.78 -6.62 3.37
C ILE A 148 2.84 -5.46 3.69
N CYS A 149 3.09 -4.27 3.12
CA CYS A 149 2.25 -3.11 3.39
C CYS A 149 2.22 -2.13 2.23
N ILE A 150 1.07 -1.49 2.03
CA ILE A 150 0.90 -0.30 1.18
C ILE A 150 0.49 0.86 2.08
N THR A 151 1.17 1.99 1.97
CA THR A 151 0.84 3.24 2.68
C THR A 151 0.47 4.33 1.69
N GLU A 152 -0.61 5.04 2.00
CA GLU A 152 -1.16 6.13 1.19
C GLU A 152 -1.42 7.36 2.08
N GLY A 153 -0.91 8.51 1.66
CA GLY A 153 -1.20 9.81 2.24
C GLY A 153 -2.45 10.45 1.63
N LYS A 154 -3.37 10.97 2.44
CA LYS A 154 -4.58 11.67 1.96
C LYS A 154 -4.80 13.01 2.66
N GLN A 155 -5.36 13.97 1.95
CA GLN A 155 -5.77 15.25 2.55
C GLN A 155 -7.26 15.21 2.90
N ASN A 156 -7.61 15.03 4.18
CA ASN A 156 -8.99 15.12 4.66
C ASN A 156 -10.01 14.26 3.88
N GLN A 157 -9.55 13.14 3.32
CA GLN A 157 -10.31 12.25 2.45
C GLN A 157 -10.06 10.78 2.83
N GLU A 158 -10.10 10.47 4.12
CA GLU A 158 -9.82 9.13 4.67
C GLU A 158 -10.69 8.03 4.02
N VAL A 159 -11.99 8.29 3.85
CA VAL A 159 -12.91 7.34 3.19
C VAL A 159 -12.47 7.00 1.76
N LEU A 160 -12.04 8.01 1.00
CA LEU A 160 -11.53 7.80 -0.37
C LEU A 160 -10.18 7.09 -0.34
N GLY A 161 -9.32 7.44 0.62
CA GLY A 161 -8.07 6.74 0.87
C GLY A 161 -8.27 5.26 1.15
N ILE A 162 -9.19 4.91 2.05
CA ILE A 162 -9.51 3.52 2.40
C ILE A 162 -10.01 2.77 1.17
N MET A 163 -10.93 3.34 0.41
CA MET A 163 -11.42 2.72 -0.83
C MET A 163 -10.30 2.46 -1.84
N GLN A 164 -9.47 3.47 -2.11
CA GLN A 164 -8.36 3.35 -3.05
C GLN A 164 -7.33 2.33 -2.56
N ASN A 165 -7.07 2.32 -1.25
CA ASN A 165 -6.15 1.39 -0.62
C ASN A 165 -6.65 -0.05 -0.67
N ILE A 166 -7.95 -0.31 -0.44
CA ILE A 166 -8.55 -1.64 -0.65
C ILE A 166 -8.28 -2.13 -2.08
N MET A 167 -8.51 -1.28 -3.09
CA MET A 167 -8.26 -1.66 -4.48
C MET A 167 -6.77 -1.88 -4.78
N GLN A 168 -5.87 -1.10 -4.17
CA GLN A 168 -4.42 -1.30 -4.29
C GLN A 168 -4.01 -2.65 -3.69
N LEU A 169 -4.52 -2.99 -2.50
CA LEU A 169 -4.29 -4.25 -1.81
C LEU A 169 -4.77 -5.43 -2.67
N GLU A 170 -6.00 -5.36 -3.19
CA GLU A 170 -6.59 -6.37 -4.09
C GLU A 170 -5.74 -6.57 -5.34
N SER A 171 -5.32 -5.48 -6.00
CA SER A 171 -4.45 -5.53 -7.17
C SER A 171 -3.05 -6.10 -6.87
N SER A 172 -2.54 -5.90 -5.65
CA SER A 172 -1.20 -6.34 -5.24
C SER A 172 -1.15 -7.77 -4.72
N TYR A 173 -2.30 -8.43 -4.52
CA TYR A 173 -2.38 -9.82 -4.09
C TYR A 173 -1.55 -10.76 -5.00
N HIS A 174 -1.50 -10.47 -6.30
CA HIS A 174 -0.72 -11.24 -7.26
C HIS A 174 0.78 -10.94 -7.23
N THR A 175 1.19 -9.77 -6.70
CA THR A 175 2.61 -9.38 -6.61
C THR A 175 3.41 -10.35 -5.75
N ASN A 176 2.76 -10.96 -4.76
CA ASN A 176 3.40 -11.93 -3.86
C ASN A 176 3.12 -13.40 -4.19
N LYS A 177 2.30 -13.69 -5.20
CA LYS A 177 2.13 -15.04 -5.74
C LYS A 177 3.42 -15.43 -6.48
N ARG A 178 4.49 -15.72 -5.72
CA ARG A 178 5.74 -16.17 -6.29
C ARG A 178 5.56 -17.50 -7.02
N LYS A 179 6.46 -17.70 -7.99
CA LYS A 179 6.94 -19.00 -8.47
C LYS A 179 7.46 -19.84 -7.28
N ARG A 180 6.55 -20.43 -6.50
CA ARG A 180 6.90 -21.38 -5.44
C ARG A 180 7.50 -22.63 -6.07
N LYS A 181 8.48 -23.26 -5.40
CA LYS A 181 8.78 -24.67 -5.71
C LYS A 181 7.52 -25.48 -5.34
N ALA A 182 7.24 -26.58 -6.05
CA ALA A 182 6.05 -27.40 -5.79
C ALA A 182 5.92 -27.86 -4.32
N SER A 183 7.05 -27.92 -3.59
CA SER A 183 7.13 -28.23 -2.16
C SER A 183 6.62 -27.13 -1.23
N GLU A 184 6.56 -25.87 -1.68
CA GLU A 184 6.14 -24.69 -0.91
C GLU A 184 4.75 -24.20 -1.33
N ALA A 185 4.18 -24.80 -2.39
CA ALA A 185 2.88 -24.43 -2.95
C ALA A 185 1.72 -24.58 -1.94
N PHE A 186 1.89 -25.40 -0.92
CA PHE A 186 0.92 -25.68 0.14
C PHE A 186 1.31 -25.08 1.50
N ASP A 187 2.39 -24.29 1.56
CA ASP A 187 2.68 -23.49 2.74
C ASP A 187 1.84 -22.20 2.66
N ASP A 188 0.87 -22.10 3.56
CA ASP A 188 -0.08 -20.98 3.69
C ASP A 188 0.56 -19.74 4.33
N ASP A 189 1.89 -19.61 4.23
CA ASP A 189 2.74 -18.54 4.80
C ASP A 189 2.44 -17.12 4.28
N PHE A 190 1.33 -16.95 3.57
CA PHE A 190 0.84 -15.67 3.12
C PHE A 190 -0.19 -15.11 4.10
N ASP A 191 0.27 -14.68 5.27
CA ASP A 191 -0.63 -14.34 6.38
C ASP A 191 -1.51 -13.12 6.04
N TYR A 192 -0.94 -11.94 5.78
CA TYR A 192 -1.71 -10.70 5.56
C TYR A 192 -0.92 -9.65 4.77
N LEU A 193 -1.64 -8.90 3.94
CA LEU A 193 -1.16 -7.64 3.36
C LEU A 193 -1.83 -6.46 4.08
N TYR A 194 -1.03 -5.52 4.57
CA TYR A 194 -1.53 -4.40 5.37
C TYR A 194 -1.71 -3.13 4.54
N GLY A 195 -2.76 -2.39 4.84
CA GLY A 195 -3.06 -1.08 4.28
C GLY A 195 -2.98 0.01 5.32
N ILE A 196 -2.24 1.08 5.05
CA ILE A 196 -2.20 2.28 5.89
C ILE A 196 -2.70 3.46 5.08
N VAL A 197 -3.72 4.13 5.60
CA VAL A 197 -4.18 5.43 5.10
C VAL A 197 -3.95 6.44 6.19
N THR A 198 -3.20 7.49 5.89
CA THR A 198 -2.87 8.52 6.87
C THR A 198 -3.11 9.91 6.31
N THR A 199 -3.61 10.81 7.15
CA THR A 199 -3.71 12.23 6.80
C THR A 199 -2.42 12.99 7.07
N GLY A 200 -1.49 12.39 7.83
CA GLY A 200 -0.31 13.07 8.34
C GLY A 200 -0.64 14.20 9.34
N GLU A 201 -1.91 14.35 9.73
CA GLU A 201 -2.35 15.32 10.72
C GLU A 201 -2.26 14.73 12.12
N ILE A 202 -1.71 15.51 13.06
CA ILE A 202 -1.76 15.22 14.49
C ILE A 202 -2.93 16.05 15.04
N PHE A 203 -3.88 15.38 15.71
CA PHE A 203 -5.02 16.03 16.37
C PHE A 203 -4.59 16.85 17.58
#